data_AF-A0A970A7F2-F1
#
_entry.id   AF-A0A970A7F2-F1
#
_cell.length_a   1.000
_cell.length_b   1.000
_cell.length_c   1.000
_cell.angle_alpha   90.00
_cell.angle_beta   90.00
_cell.angle_gamma   90.00
#
_symmetry.space_group_name_H-M   'P 1'
#
loop_
_entity.id
_entity.type
_entity.pdbx_description
1 polymer ?
#
loop_
_entity_poly.entity_id
_entity_poly.type
_entity_poly.pdbx_seq_one_letter_code
_entity_poly.pdbx_strand_id
1 'polypeptide(L)'
;MTTFIKNFFAKHIFICFAVFFLLFPSVLAAFDFDDLDLDSLNLDGLEIKESLYDAIGGDSSSSSSSSSSSLSGKTSALSSLASARPPLNSRVLPDVFSEAKVTQSDKRHVQVHMKLANRHFSRRNYERAKYEIDSVCSRVPNFSGARFMRAVIAAREKNYDEAWYNVEIAEQNPGANAGKIKDFKNALSSISSKPTSASWMRGVYNEMPKIASDRFADGLEYILMQTGTESVTSVEVVNSLREPNIYEVSFEGNAKIDGNRLKSLASEVFSSVSSFSSSDNKASMSIKITGLPLENSKPLPLPVTLYEFSARAAEDCDVMINSESSASKGGGKVANNYSVTVKYLNVLNKFLRKFSPYSYSYSINRVTADYLGIDTSMVVYKCDVTILMKQ
;
A
#
# COMPACT_ATOMS: atom_id res chain seq x y z
N MET A 1 38.98 -17.29 11.25
CA MET A 1 38.98 -16.12 12.16
C MET A 1 37.57 -15.58 12.42
N THR A 2 36.70 -15.52 11.40
CA THR A 2 35.29 -15.05 11.49
C THR A 2 34.37 -15.90 12.38
N THR A 3 34.56 -17.22 12.47
CA THR A 3 33.73 -18.10 13.31
C THR A 3 34.04 -17.95 14.81
N PHE A 4 35.28 -17.58 15.16
CA PHE A 4 35.71 -17.41 16.55
C PHE A 4 35.12 -16.12 17.16
N ILE A 5 35.05 -15.04 16.38
CA ILE A 5 34.50 -13.75 16.81
C ILE A 5 32.98 -13.85 17.04
N LYS A 6 32.24 -14.58 16.19
CA LYS A 6 30.79 -14.78 16.37
C LYS A 6 30.47 -15.56 17.65
N ASN A 7 31.22 -16.61 17.94
CA ASN A 7 31.01 -17.42 19.16
C ASN A 7 31.43 -16.69 20.44
N PHE A 8 32.44 -15.80 20.36
CA PHE A 8 32.87 -14.98 21.49
C PHE A 8 31.83 -13.92 21.87
N PHE A 9 31.26 -13.22 20.89
CA PHE A 9 30.22 -12.21 21.14
C PHE A 9 28.89 -12.82 21.63
N ALA A 10 28.47 -13.96 21.06
CA ALA A 10 27.24 -14.63 21.48
C ALA A 10 27.29 -15.08 22.95
N LYS A 11 28.44 -15.60 23.42
CA LYS A 11 28.61 -16.02 24.81
C LYS A 11 28.64 -14.83 25.78
N HIS A 12 29.31 -13.73 25.43
CA HIS A 12 29.41 -12.59 26.35
C HIS A 12 28.11 -11.77 26.46
N ILE A 13 27.33 -11.66 25.37
CA ILE A 13 26.01 -11.03 25.43
C ILE A 13 25.06 -11.82 26.34
N PHE A 14 25.11 -13.16 26.25
CA PHE A 14 24.24 -14.02 27.07
C PHE A 14 24.59 -13.94 28.57
N ILE A 15 25.88 -13.84 28.90
CA ILE A 15 26.33 -13.69 30.29
C ILE A 15 25.93 -12.31 30.84
N CYS A 16 26.05 -11.24 30.06
CA CYS A 16 25.62 -9.91 30.50
C CYS A 16 24.10 -9.84 30.74
N PHE A 17 23.30 -10.51 29.89
CA PHE A 17 21.85 -10.61 30.11
C PHE A 17 21.51 -11.44 31.34
N ALA A 18 22.15 -12.60 31.55
CA ALA A 18 21.90 -13.43 32.72
C ALA A 18 22.27 -12.74 34.04
N VAL A 19 23.37 -11.99 34.06
CA VAL A 19 23.80 -11.21 35.23
C VAL A 19 22.86 -10.04 35.50
N PHE A 20 22.34 -9.38 34.46
CA PHE A 20 21.35 -8.30 34.61
C PHE A 20 20.04 -8.80 35.24
N PHE A 21 19.57 -10.00 34.85
CA PHE A 21 18.37 -10.60 35.42
C PHE A 21 18.54 -11.10 36.87
N LEU A 22 19.76 -11.49 37.27
CA LEU A 22 20.05 -11.93 38.63
C LEU A 22 20.26 -10.77 39.61
N LEU A 23 20.70 -9.60 39.13
CA LEU A 23 20.98 -8.45 39.98
C LEU A 23 19.77 -7.53 40.21
N PHE A 24 18.72 -7.66 39.40
CA PHE A 24 17.52 -6.79 39.47
C PHE A 24 16.19 -7.55 39.49
N PRO A 25 15.97 -8.55 40.38
CA PRO A 25 14.70 -9.28 40.46
C PRO A 25 13.51 -8.37 40.80
N SER A 26 13.75 -7.22 41.44
CA SER A 26 12.75 -6.21 41.81
C SER A 26 12.35 -5.26 40.67
N VAL A 27 13.01 -5.29 39.50
CA VAL A 27 12.64 -4.48 38.33
C VAL A 27 11.51 -5.13 37.51
N LEU A 28 11.26 -6.44 37.68
CA LEU A 28 10.11 -7.12 37.07
C LEU A 28 8.83 -7.05 37.91
N ALA A 29 8.91 -6.70 39.20
CA ALA A 29 7.77 -6.65 40.12
C ALA A 29 7.17 -5.24 40.30
N ALA A 30 7.67 -4.24 39.56
CA ALA A 30 7.23 -2.84 39.65
C ALA A 30 6.49 -2.33 38.39
N PHE A 31 6.05 -3.23 37.52
CA PHE A 31 5.17 -2.90 36.39
C PHE A 31 3.76 -3.45 36.66
N ASP A 32 3.10 -2.85 37.65
CA ASP A 32 1.64 -2.87 37.73
C ASP A 32 1.13 -1.92 36.63
N PHE A 33 0.38 -2.45 35.67
CA PHE A 33 -0.01 -1.75 34.44
C PHE A 33 -1.48 -1.32 34.42
N ASP A 34 -2.15 -1.31 35.58
CA ASP A 34 -3.59 -1.07 35.66
C ASP A 34 -4.01 0.35 36.06
N ASP A 35 -3.09 1.23 36.48
CA ASP A 35 -3.43 2.61 36.87
C ASP A 35 -2.63 3.66 36.09
N LEU A 36 -3.17 4.12 34.96
CA LEU A 36 -2.81 5.40 34.36
C LEU A 36 -4.08 6.17 34.02
N ASP A 37 -4.49 7.03 34.95
CA ASP A 37 -5.53 8.04 34.75
C ASP A 37 -5.23 8.89 33.51
N LEU A 38 -6.17 8.88 32.56
CA LEU A 38 -6.12 9.60 31.29
C LEU A 38 -6.82 10.97 31.35
N ASP A 39 -7.20 11.44 32.55
CA ASP A 39 -8.08 12.60 32.75
C ASP A 39 -7.39 13.97 32.66
N SER A 40 -6.08 14.04 32.39
CA SER A 40 -5.38 15.33 32.26
C SER A 40 -4.87 15.57 30.84
N LEU A 41 -5.78 15.77 29.89
CA LEU A 41 -5.47 16.24 28.53
C LEU A 41 -6.05 17.63 28.29
N ASN A 42 -5.29 18.66 28.65
CA ASN A 42 -5.61 20.04 28.30
C ASN A 42 -5.51 20.26 26.77
N LEU A 43 -6.60 20.74 26.16
CA LEU A 43 -6.87 20.74 24.71
C LEU A 43 -7.28 22.14 24.20
N ASP A 44 -6.52 23.18 24.57
CA ASP A 44 -6.81 24.60 24.31
C ASP A 44 -6.75 25.08 22.84
N GLY A 45 -6.93 24.21 21.83
CA GLY A 45 -6.73 24.58 20.42
C GLY A 45 -7.83 24.20 19.42
N LEU A 46 -8.79 23.37 19.79
CA LEU A 46 -9.88 22.90 18.94
C LEU A 46 -11.03 22.51 19.87
N GLU A 47 -11.96 23.44 20.12
CA GLU A 47 -13.20 23.17 20.87
C GLU A 47 -14.10 22.20 20.09
N ILE A 48 -13.80 20.91 20.19
CA ILE A 48 -14.76 19.83 19.94
C ILE A 48 -15.00 19.19 21.31
N LYS A 49 -16.21 19.42 21.86
CA LYS A 49 -16.63 19.04 23.22
C LYS A 49 -16.23 17.61 23.58
N GLU A 50 -15.65 17.48 24.77
CA GLU A 50 -15.16 16.27 25.41
C GLU A 50 -16.28 15.28 25.78
N SER A 51 -16.28 14.11 25.16
CA SER A 51 -16.83 12.86 25.71
C SER A 51 -16.32 11.60 24.98
N LEU A 52 -15.12 11.65 24.38
CA LEU A 52 -14.81 10.83 23.20
C LEU A 52 -13.77 9.69 23.36
N TYR A 53 -13.29 9.32 24.55
CA TYR A 53 -12.09 8.44 24.64
C TYR A 53 -12.18 7.08 25.38
N ASP A 54 -13.30 6.69 26.00
CA ASP A 54 -13.30 5.49 26.89
C ASP A 54 -13.68 4.12 26.29
N ALA A 55 -13.51 3.86 24.98
CA ALA A 55 -14.02 2.60 24.40
C ALA A 55 -13.08 1.88 23.42
N ILE A 56 -11.77 1.84 23.69
CA ILE A 56 -10.80 1.05 22.90
C ILE A 56 -10.45 -0.31 23.57
N GLY A 57 -11.06 -0.62 24.74
CA GLY A 57 -10.71 -1.79 25.56
C GLY A 57 -11.75 -2.92 25.69
N GLY A 58 -12.73 -3.05 24.79
CA GLY A 58 -13.80 -4.05 24.94
C GLY A 58 -13.38 -5.49 24.60
N ASP A 59 -13.16 -6.31 25.62
CA ASP A 59 -12.93 -7.76 25.54
C ASP A 59 -14.13 -8.52 24.96
N SER A 60 -13.85 -9.50 24.11
CA SER A 60 -14.83 -10.49 23.64
C SER A 60 -14.26 -11.90 23.76
N SER A 61 -14.66 -12.59 24.82
CA SER A 61 -14.49 -14.03 25.01
C SER A 61 -15.59 -14.78 24.26
N SER A 62 -15.24 -15.67 23.35
CA SER A 62 -16.17 -16.68 22.83
C SER A 62 -15.54 -18.08 22.80
N SER A 63 -16.35 -19.03 23.24
CA SER A 63 -16.09 -20.43 23.44
C SER A 63 -16.11 -21.24 22.14
N SER A 64 -15.26 -22.26 22.10
CA SER A 64 -15.10 -23.22 21.02
C SER A 64 -16.05 -24.41 21.17
N SER A 65 -16.67 -24.84 20.06
CA SER A 65 -17.06 -26.24 19.87
C SER A 65 -16.72 -26.69 18.46
N SER A 66 -16.04 -27.84 18.40
CA SER A 66 -15.54 -28.52 17.21
C SER A 66 -16.50 -29.62 16.78
N SER A 67 -16.66 -29.81 15.47
CA SER A 67 -17.11 -31.10 14.92
C SER A 67 -16.42 -31.38 13.58
N SER A 68 -15.68 -32.48 13.56
CA SER A 68 -14.99 -33.11 12.44
C SER A 68 -15.95 -33.79 11.46
N SER A 69 -15.62 -33.82 10.18
CA SER A 69 -15.95 -34.96 9.31
C SER A 69 -14.97 -35.13 8.15
N SER A 70 -14.66 -36.39 7.90
CA SER A 70 -13.77 -37.01 6.93
C SER A 70 -14.46 -37.32 5.59
N LEU A 71 -13.69 -37.45 4.50
CA LEU A 71 -13.82 -38.42 3.36
C LEU A 71 -12.97 -37.90 2.16
N SER A 72 -11.86 -38.53 1.77
CA SER A 72 -11.71 -39.71 0.89
C SER A 72 -12.14 -39.48 -0.57
N GLY A 73 -11.19 -39.46 -1.51
CA GLY A 73 -11.49 -39.45 -2.95
C GLY A 73 -10.28 -39.48 -3.89
N LYS A 74 -9.88 -40.70 -4.26
CA LYS A 74 -9.01 -41.25 -5.33
C LYS A 74 -8.40 -40.36 -6.45
N THR A 75 -7.21 -40.83 -6.79
CA THR A 75 -6.29 -40.58 -7.90
C THR A 75 -6.83 -40.74 -9.32
N SER A 76 -6.17 -40.04 -10.26
CA SER A 76 -5.50 -40.52 -11.50
C SER A 76 -6.01 -39.92 -12.82
N ALA A 77 -5.13 -39.19 -13.52
CA ALA A 77 -4.74 -39.45 -14.92
C ALA A 77 -3.78 -38.34 -15.43
N LEU A 78 -2.55 -38.76 -15.76
CA LEU A 78 -1.52 -38.03 -16.48
C LEU A 78 -1.72 -38.27 -17.98
N SER A 79 -1.93 -37.22 -18.77
CA SER A 79 -1.78 -37.27 -20.23
C SER A 79 -1.77 -35.87 -20.85
N SER A 80 -0.89 -35.72 -21.85
CA SER A 80 -0.72 -34.58 -22.80
C SER A 80 0.18 -33.41 -22.35
N LEU A 81 1.49 -33.65 -22.45
CA LEU A 81 2.52 -32.61 -22.48
C LEU A 81 2.64 -32.06 -23.91
N ALA A 82 1.72 -31.17 -24.29
CA ALA A 82 1.85 -30.29 -25.43
C ALA A 82 1.72 -28.85 -24.91
N SER A 83 2.64 -27.99 -25.33
CA SER A 83 2.86 -26.61 -24.87
C SER A 83 1.65 -25.68 -25.10
N ALA A 84 0.57 -25.90 -24.35
CA ALA A 84 -0.55 -25.00 -24.20
C ALA A 84 -0.56 -24.53 -22.74
N ARG A 85 -0.30 -23.23 -22.53
CA ARG A 85 -0.49 -22.60 -21.21
C ARG A 85 -1.93 -22.89 -20.75
N PRO A 86 -2.16 -23.42 -19.54
CA PRO A 86 -3.50 -23.76 -19.09
C PRO A 86 -4.41 -22.52 -19.11
N PRO A 87 -5.69 -22.66 -19.51
CA PRO A 87 -6.63 -21.55 -19.51
C PRO A 87 -6.78 -20.99 -18.10
N LEU A 88 -6.68 -19.67 -17.98
CA LEU A 88 -6.61 -18.85 -16.76
C LEU A 88 -7.83 -18.92 -15.81
N ASN A 89 -8.76 -19.85 -16.01
CA ASN A 89 -10.10 -19.83 -15.42
C ASN A 89 -10.23 -20.41 -14.00
N SER A 90 -9.16 -20.91 -13.38
CA SER A 90 -9.19 -21.34 -11.96
C SER A 90 -8.52 -20.36 -11.00
N ARG A 91 -8.28 -19.12 -11.46
CA ARG A 91 -7.70 -18.02 -10.69
C ARG A 91 -8.62 -17.63 -9.53
N VAL A 92 -8.53 -18.32 -8.40
CA VAL A 92 -8.91 -17.72 -7.11
C VAL A 92 -7.75 -16.82 -6.73
N LEU A 93 -7.65 -15.64 -7.35
CA LEU A 93 -7.00 -14.55 -6.66
C LEU A 93 -7.73 -14.42 -5.32
N PRO A 94 -7.03 -14.31 -4.17
CA PRO A 94 -7.70 -13.81 -2.99
C PRO A 94 -8.33 -12.50 -3.42
N ASP A 95 -9.66 -12.47 -3.45
CA ASP A 95 -10.37 -11.27 -3.83
C ASP A 95 -9.97 -10.23 -2.79
N VAL A 96 -9.01 -9.37 -3.17
CA VAL A 96 -8.40 -8.36 -2.31
C VAL A 96 -9.46 -7.34 -1.87
N PHE A 97 -10.63 -7.37 -2.51
CA PHE A 97 -11.77 -6.49 -2.28
C PHE A 97 -13.01 -7.21 -1.74
N SER A 98 -13.16 -8.53 -1.91
CA SER A 98 -13.95 -9.31 -0.94
C SER A 98 -13.34 -9.04 0.41
N GLU A 99 -14.15 -9.00 1.45
CA GLU A 99 -13.64 -8.95 2.82
C GLU A 99 -12.74 -10.16 3.03
N ALA A 100 -11.44 -10.02 2.74
CA ALA A 100 -10.44 -11.03 2.94
C ALA A 100 -10.61 -11.42 4.39
N LYS A 101 -11.04 -12.67 4.62
CA LYS A 101 -11.48 -13.10 5.95
C LYS A 101 -10.36 -12.80 6.93
N VAL A 102 -10.57 -11.75 7.73
CA VAL A 102 -9.54 -11.23 8.62
C VAL A 102 -9.16 -12.36 9.56
N THR A 103 -7.93 -12.86 9.43
CA THR A 103 -7.50 -14.03 10.20
C THR A 103 -7.38 -13.66 11.67
N GLN A 104 -7.39 -14.66 12.57
CA GLN A 104 -7.17 -14.38 14.00
C GLN A 104 -5.80 -13.74 14.27
N SER A 105 -4.80 -14.06 13.44
CA SER A 105 -3.48 -13.42 13.48
C SER A 105 -3.57 -11.93 13.14
N ASP A 106 -4.33 -11.58 12.10
CA ASP A 106 -4.52 -10.19 11.69
C ASP A 106 -5.28 -9.40 12.75
N LYS A 107 -6.30 -9.98 13.40
CA LYS A 107 -7.00 -9.33 14.51
C LYS A 107 -6.08 -8.96 15.66
N ARG A 108 -5.19 -9.89 16.07
CA ARG A 108 -4.19 -9.64 17.12
C ARG A 108 -3.20 -8.56 16.70
N HIS A 109 -2.73 -8.62 15.44
CA HIS A 109 -1.84 -7.62 14.86
C HIS A 109 -2.47 -6.22 14.91
N VAL A 110 -3.71 -6.09 14.42
CA VAL A 110 -4.50 -4.85 14.46
C VAL A 110 -4.62 -4.34 15.90
N GLN A 111 -4.98 -5.20 16.85
CA GLN A 111 -5.16 -4.81 18.25
C GLN A 111 -3.86 -4.26 18.87
N VAL A 112 -2.73 -4.94 18.69
CA VAL A 112 -1.43 -4.53 19.24
C VAL A 112 -0.99 -3.20 18.65
N HIS A 113 -0.97 -3.09 17.32
CA HIS A 113 -0.49 -1.89 16.64
C HIS A 113 -1.43 -0.69 16.85
N MET A 114 -2.75 -0.89 16.96
CA MET A 114 -3.66 0.20 17.33
C MET A 114 -3.46 0.68 18.77
N LYS A 115 -3.16 -0.19 19.73
CA LYS A 115 -2.81 0.22 21.11
C LYS A 115 -1.54 1.08 21.12
N LEU A 116 -0.51 0.66 20.37
CA LEU A 116 0.73 1.44 20.22
C LEU A 116 0.49 2.78 19.52
N ALA A 117 -0.28 2.79 18.43
CA ALA A 117 -0.66 4.02 17.71
C ALA A 117 -1.35 5.03 18.64
N ASN A 118 -2.34 4.59 19.43
CA ASN A 118 -3.01 5.42 20.43
C ASN A 118 -2.02 6.01 21.46
N ARG A 119 -1.10 5.20 21.98
CA ARG A 119 -0.08 5.64 22.94
C ARG A 119 0.86 6.69 22.34
N HIS A 120 1.26 6.53 21.08
CA HIS A 120 2.09 7.52 20.39
C HIS A 120 1.30 8.80 20.09
N PHE A 121 0.03 8.67 19.68
CA PHE A 121 -0.87 9.78 19.41
C PHE A 121 -1.14 10.64 20.65
N SER A 122 -1.40 10.03 21.81
CA SER A 122 -1.63 10.76 23.07
C SER A 122 -0.39 11.56 23.50
N ARG A 123 0.80 11.03 23.23
CA ARG A 123 2.09 11.71 23.44
C ARG A 123 2.45 12.72 22.34
N ARG A 124 1.53 13.00 21.42
CA ARG A 124 1.73 13.88 20.25
C ARG A 124 2.90 13.45 19.35
N ASN A 125 3.31 12.18 19.41
CA ASN A 125 4.32 11.61 18.53
C ASN A 125 3.64 11.07 17.26
N TYR A 126 3.26 11.97 16.37
CA TYR A 126 2.46 11.64 15.18
C TYR A 126 3.22 10.77 14.17
N GLU A 127 4.53 10.94 14.03
CA GLU A 127 5.35 10.11 13.13
C GLU A 127 5.30 8.64 13.53
N ARG A 128 5.51 8.34 14.82
CA ARG A 128 5.41 6.96 15.31
C ARG A 128 3.98 6.44 15.25
N ALA A 129 2.98 7.27 15.56
CA ALA A 129 1.58 6.86 15.44
C ALA A 129 1.22 6.46 13.99
N LYS A 130 1.65 7.24 13.00
CA LYS A 130 1.47 6.92 11.57
C LYS A 130 2.13 5.61 11.19
N TYR A 131 3.36 5.35 11.65
CA TYR A 131 4.06 4.10 11.39
C TYR A 131 3.28 2.86 11.89
N GLU A 132 2.71 2.96 13.10
CA GLU A 132 1.88 1.88 13.65
C GLU A 132 0.56 1.72 12.87
N ILE A 133 -0.07 2.83 12.46
CA ILE A 133 -1.28 2.82 11.61
C ILE A 133 -0.99 2.18 10.25
N ASP A 134 0.13 2.51 9.61
CA ASP A 134 0.58 1.93 8.35
C ASP A 134 0.77 0.41 8.49
N SER A 135 1.31 -0.03 9.63
CA SER A 135 1.45 -1.45 9.96
C SER A 135 0.10 -2.17 10.06
N VAL A 136 -0.93 -1.53 10.63
CA VAL A 136 -2.29 -2.08 10.69
C VAL A 136 -2.88 -2.22 9.30
N CYS A 137 -2.86 -1.14 8.53
CA CYS A 137 -3.53 -1.12 7.26
C CYS A 137 -2.78 -1.88 6.15
N SER A 138 -1.48 -2.13 6.31
CA SER A 138 -0.76 -3.05 5.43
C SER A 138 -1.37 -4.46 5.42
N ARG A 139 -2.02 -4.87 6.52
CA ARG A 139 -2.73 -6.16 6.66
C ARG A 139 -4.23 -6.04 6.45
N VAL A 140 -4.84 -4.97 6.96
CA VAL A 140 -6.28 -4.71 6.84
C VAL A 140 -6.51 -3.31 6.28
N PRO A 141 -6.40 -3.11 4.95
CA PRO A 141 -6.41 -1.80 4.30
C PRO A 141 -7.59 -0.87 4.63
N ASN A 142 -8.74 -1.47 4.90
CA ASN A 142 -10.00 -0.78 5.15
C ASN A 142 -10.40 -0.80 6.64
N PHE A 143 -9.45 -1.08 7.55
CA PHE A 143 -9.74 -1.03 8.99
C PHE A 143 -10.09 0.39 9.43
N SER A 144 -11.38 0.60 9.74
CA SER A 144 -11.93 1.93 9.97
C SER A 144 -11.27 2.69 11.13
N GLY A 145 -10.89 2.00 12.22
CA GLY A 145 -10.20 2.64 13.35
C GLY A 145 -8.84 3.26 12.98
N ALA A 146 -8.03 2.55 12.19
CA ALA A 146 -6.72 3.05 11.74
C ALA A 146 -6.88 4.20 10.74
N ARG A 147 -7.81 4.07 9.80
CA ARG A 147 -8.15 5.12 8.83
C ARG A 147 -8.66 6.38 9.53
N PHE A 148 -9.57 6.23 10.48
CA PHE A 148 -10.08 7.36 11.26
C PHE A 148 -8.96 8.06 12.04
N MET A 149 -8.09 7.31 12.73
CA MET A 149 -6.95 7.90 13.45
C MET A 149 -5.99 8.64 12.51
N ARG A 150 -5.73 8.09 11.31
CA ARG A 150 -4.91 8.78 10.29
C ARG A 150 -5.55 10.09 9.85
N ALA A 151 -6.87 10.11 9.67
CA ALA A 151 -7.60 11.33 9.32
C ALA A 151 -7.46 12.40 10.40
N VAL A 152 -7.58 12.02 11.68
CA VAL A 152 -7.41 12.93 12.83
C VAL A 152 -5.98 13.48 12.88
N ILE A 153 -4.96 12.64 12.70
CA ILE A 153 -3.56 13.08 12.67
C ILE A 153 -3.34 14.07 11.51
N ALA A 154 -3.81 13.73 10.30
CA ALA A 154 -3.67 14.58 9.13
C ALA A 154 -4.33 15.95 9.33
N ALA A 155 -5.53 16.00 9.93
CA ALA A 155 -6.20 17.25 10.26
C ALA A 155 -5.41 18.09 11.28
N ARG A 156 -4.79 17.46 12.29
CA ARG A 156 -3.92 18.16 13.26
C ARG A 156 -2.66 18.76 12.62
N GLU A 157 -2.14 18.10 11.60
CA GLU A 157 -1.04 18.60 10.77
C GLU A 157 -1.51 19.58 9.68
N LYS A 158 -2.80 19.93 9.66
CA LYS A 158 -3.46 20.80 8.67
C LYS A 158 -3.39 20.24 7.24
N ASN A 159 -3.19 18.95 7.08
CA ASN A 159 -3.29 18.24 5.81
C ASN A 159 -4.75 17.78 5.59
N TYR A 160 -5.64 18.73 5.29
CA TYR A 160 -7.08 18.47 5.21
C TYR A 160 -7.48 17.54 4.06
N ASP A 161 -6.71 17.53 2.96
CA ASP A 161 -6.96 16.61 1.84
C ASP A 161 -6.74 15.14 2.26
N GLU A 162 -5.65 14.86 2.98
CA GLU A 162 -5.39 13.53 3.54
C GLU A 162 -6.40 13.17 4.65
N ALA A 163 -6.89 14.17 5.41
CA ALA A 163 -7.93 13.96 6.40
C ALA A 163 -9.25 13.51 5.74
N TRP A 164 -9.70 14.23 4.71
CA TRP A 164 -10.89 13.87 3.92
C TRP A 164 -10.76 12.50 3.29
N TYR A 165 -9.60 12.19 2.72
CA TYR A 165 -9.32 10.88 2.15
C TYR A 165 -9.57 9.75 3.16
N ASN A 166 -8.92 9.83 4.32
CA ASN A 166 -8.94 8.72 5.26
C ASN A 166 -10.28 8.59 5.99
N VAL A 167 -10.97 9.70 6.25
CA VAL A 167 -12.30 9.63 6.89
C VAL A 167 -13.36 9.03 5.98
N GLU A 168 -13.30 9.26 4.67
CA GLU A 168 -14.24 8.66 3.73
C GLU A 168 -14.05 7.15 3.57
N ILE A 169 -12.82 6.67 3.70
CA ILE A 169 -12.58 5.22 3.76
C ILE A 169 -13.11 4.66 5.09
N ALA A 170 -12.85 5.35 6.21
CA ALA A 170 -13.32 4.91 7.52
C ALA A 170 -14.85 4.81 7.57
N GLU A 171 -15.57 5.72 6.91
CA GLU A 171 -17.03 5.76 6.83
C GLU A 171 -17.65 4.60 6.05
N GLN A 172 -16.90 3.97 5.13
CA GLN A 172 -17.42 2.83 4.36
C GLN A 172 -17.67 1.61 5.25
N ASN A 173 -16.89 1.45 6.33
CA ASN A 173 -17.00 0.34 7.28
C ASN A 173 -16.90 0.86 8.73
N PRO A 174 -17.84 1.70 9.18
CA PRO A 174 -17.64 2.57 10.35
C PRO A 174 -17.53 1.82 11.67
N GLY A 175 -18.07 0.59 11.75
CA GLY A 175 -18.03 -0.25 12.95
C GLY A 175 -18.49 0.50 14.20
N ALA A 176 -17.75 0.32 15.30
CA ALA A 176 -18.02 1.01 16.57
C ALA A 176 -17.76 2.53 16.53
N ASN A 177 -17.09 3.05 15.49
CA ASN A 177 -16.70 4.46 15.40
C ASN A 177 -17.66 5.32 14.57
N ALA A 178 -18.83 4.81 14.17
CA ALA A 178 -19.77 5.51 13.28
C ALA A 178 -20.13 6.93 13.74
N GLY A 179 -20.46 7.10 15.03
CA GLY A 179 -20.76 8.42 15.60
C GLY A 179 -19.56 9.38 15.50
N LYS A 180 -18.39 8.92 15.95
CA LYS A 180 -17.15 9.71 15.95
C LYS A 180 -16.72 10.15 14.55
N ILE A 181 -16.86 9.25 13.56
CA ILE A 181 -16.55 9.54 12.15
C ILE A 181 -17.49 10.63 11.62
N LYS A 182 -18.79 10.54 11.92
CA LYS A 182 -19.78 11.54 11.52
C LYS A 182 -19.49 12.90 12.13
N ASP A 183 -19.21 12.95 13.43
CA ASP A 183 -18.91 14.19 14.15
C ASP A 183 -17.63 14.85 13.63
N PHE A 184 -16.59 14.05 13.40
CA PHE A 184 -15.35 14.53 12.79
C PHE A 184 -15.55 15.06 11.37
N LYS A 185 -16.36 14.39 10.52
CA LYS A 185 -16.69 14.91 9.18
C LYS A 185 -17.41 16.26 9.25
N ASN A 186 -18.35 16.41 10.17
CA ASN A 186 -19.05 17.67 10.37
C ASN A 186 -18.07 18.78 10.79
N ALA A 187 -17.19 18.51 11.75
CA ALA A 187 -16.16 19.44 12.16
C ALA A 187 -15.20 19.77 11.00
N LEU A 188 -14.72 18.77 10.27
CA LEU A 188 -13.81 18.94 9.14
C LEU A 188 -14.46 19.80 8.04
N SER A 189 -15.76 19.63 7.77
CA SER A 189 -16.51 20.42 6.78
C SER A 189 -16.64 21.90 7.13
N SER A 190 -16.55 22.26 8.41
CA SER A 190 -16.52 23.66 8.85
C SER A 190 -15.16 24.34 8.62
N ILE A 191 -14.08 23.55 8.53
CA ILE A 191 -12.71 24.03 8.38
C ILE A 191 -12.25 24.00 6.92
N SER A 192 -12.62 22.94 6.19
CA SER A 192 -12.17 22.68 4.83
C SER A 192 -13.27 22.03 4.01
N SER A 193 -13.56 22.57 2.82
CA SER A 193 -14.50 21.97 1.89
C SER A 193 -13.98 20.61 1.41
N LYS A 194 -14.88 19.63 1.31
CA LYS A 194 -14.58 18.33 0.71
C LYS A 194 -13.98 18.50 -0.70
N PRO A 195 -12.84 17.86 -1.03
CA PRO A 195 -12.26 17.91 -2.37
C PRO A 195 -13.25 17.47 -3.45
N THR A 196 -13.36 18.26 -4.53
CA THR A 196 -14.32 18.00 -5.63
C THR A 196 -13.98 16.76 -6.44
N SER A 197 -12.69 16.46 -6.61
CA SER A 197 -12.21 15.22 -7.20
C SER A 197 -11.42 14.46 -6.15
N ALA A 198 -11.85 13.24 -5.82
CA ALA A 198 -11.07 12.35 -4.97
C ALA A 198 -9.71 12.12 -5.64
N SER A 199 -8.65 12.74 -5.09
CA SER A 199 -7.28 12.55 -5.56
C SER A 199 -6.80 11.12 -5.31
N TRP A 200 -7.54 10.32 -4.53
CA TRP A 200 -7.22 8.95 -4.13
C TRP A 200 -8.13 7.87 -4.75
N MET A 201 -7.67 6.62 -4.75
CA MET A 201 -8.42 5.47 -5.25
C MET A 201 -8.98 4.61 -4.13
N ARG A 202 -10.19 4.09 -4.34
CA ARG A 202 -10.77 3.09 -3.45
C ARG A 202 -9.98 1.79 -3.60
N GLY A 203 -9.64 1.15 -2.48
CA GLY A 203 -8.97 -0.16 -2.45
C GLY A 203 -7.45 -0.16 -2.63
N VAL A 204 -6.84 0.96 -3.03
CA VAL A 204 -5.37 1.08 -3.10
C VAL A 204 -4.86 1.68 -1.78
N TYR A 205 -4.04 0.91 -1.06
CA TYR A 205 -3.44 1.33 0.22
C TYR A 205 -2.05 1.93 -0.01
N ASN A 206 -1.99 3.10 -0.64
CA ASN A 206 -0.76 3.86 -0.81
C ASN A 206 -0.91 5.25 -0.18
N GLU A 207 0.23 5.91 0.06
CA GLU A 207 0.24 7.33 0.41
C GLU A 207 -0.52 8.16 -0.64
N MET A 208 -1.08 9.30 -0.23
CA MET A 208 -1.79 10.18 -1.14
C MET A 208 -0.91 10.52 -2.37
N PRO A 209 -1.43 10.39 -3.60
CA PRO A 209 -0.65 10.73 -4.79
C PRO A 209 -0.30 12.22 -4.77
N LYS A 210 0.99 12.50 -4.98
CA LYS A 210 1.53 13.88 -5.00
C LYS A 210 1.70 14.39 -6.41
N ILE A 211 1.91 13.49 -7.36
CA ILE A 211 2.09 13.78 -8.80
C ILE A 211 1.18 12.91 -9.66
N ALA A 212 1.00 13.27 -10.94
CA ALA A 212 0.16 12.50 -11.86
C ALA A 212 0.62 11.04 -12.01
N SER A 213 1.94 10.78 -12.00
CA SER A 213 2.50 9.42 -12.09
C SER A 213 2.08 8.52 -10.93
N ASP A 214 1.96 9.07 -9.73
CA ASP A 214 1.47 8.37 -8.55
C ASP A 214 0.03 7.89 -8.75
N ARG A 215 -0.82 8.78 -9.23
CA ARG A 215 -2.21 8.46 -9.55
C ARG A 215 -2.34 7.48 -10.71
N PHE A 216 -1.44 7.57 -11.69
CA PHE A 216 -1.43 6.61 -12.79
C PHE A 216 -1.11 5.20 -12.30
N ALA A 217 -0.04 5.08 -11.50
CA ALA A 217 0.45 3.81 -10.97
C ALA A 217 -0.57 3.11 -10.08
N ASP A 218 -1.21 3.86 -9.18
CA ASP A 218 -2.31 3.36 -8.34
C ASP A 218 -3.49 2.87 -9.21
N GLY A 219 -3.76 3.51 -10.35
CA GLY A 219 -4.92 3.20 -11.18
C GLY A 219 -4.69 2.00 -12.07
N LEU A 220 -3.46 1.86 -12.53
CA LEU A 220 -3.01 0.65 -13.20
C LEU A 220 -3.07 -0.56 -12.25
N GLU A 221 -2.63 -0.40 -11.00
CA GLU A 221 -2.79 -1.42 -9.95
C GLU A 221 -4.27 -1.78 -9.76
N TYR A 222 -5.14 -0.79 -9.54
CA TYR A 222 -6.58 -1.05 -9.36
C TYR A 222 -7.16 -1.87 -10.50
N ILE A 223 -6.93 -1.44 -11.75
CA ILE A 223 -7.48 -2.10 -12.95
C ILE A 223 -7.02 -3.56 -13.01
N LEU A 224 -5.71 -3.80 -12.88
CA LEU A 224 -5.11 -5.14 -13.04
C LEU A 224 -5.42 -6.09 -11.86
N MET A 225 -5.94 -5.57 -10.76
CA MET A 225 -6.40 -6.36 -9.62
C MET A 225 -7.89 -6.73 -9.69
N GLN A 226 -8.67 -6.13 -10.60
CA GLN A 226 -10.09 -6.43 -10.72
C GLN A 226 -10.35 -7.76 -11.42
N THR A 227 -11.45 -8.40 -11.02
CA THR A 227 -11.99 -9.56 -11.72
C THR A 227 -12.37 -9.21 -13.17
N GLY A 228 -12.10 -10.12 -14.10
CA GLY A 228 -12.27 -9.94 -15.54
C GLY A 228 -11.06 -9.36 -16.26
N THR A 229 -9.97 -9.03 -15.54
CA THR A 229 -8.69 -8.56 -16.15
C THR A 229 -7.60 -9.62 -16.14
N GLU A 230 -7.95 -10.87 -15.82
CA GLU A 230 -7.00 -11.96 -15.66
C GLU A 230 -6.26 -12.29 -16.96
N SER A 231 -6.91 -12.12 -18.11
CA SER A 231 -6.30 -12.38 -19.41
C SER A 231 -5.20 -11.39 -19.80
N VAL A 232 -5.07 -10.25 -19.10
CA VAL A 232 -4.04 -9.25 -19.37
C VAL A 232 -2.67 -9.77 -18.91
N THR A 233 -1.74 -9.89 -19.85
CA THR A 233 -0.38 -10.38 -19.60
C THR A 233 0.69 -9.32 -19.75
N SER A 234 0.43 -8.27 -20.53
CA SER A 234 1.35 -7.15 -20.68
C SER A 234 0.58 -5.85 -20.77
N VAL A 235 1.16 -4.80 -20.19
CA VAL A 235 0.72 -3.41 -20.34
C VAL A 235 1.92 -2.61 -20.81
N GLU A 236 1.76 -1.90 -21.90
CA GLU A 236 2.72 -0.94 -22.43
C GLU A 236 2.12 0.46 -22.29
N VAL A 237 2.94 1.39 -21.83
CA VAL A 237 2.54 2.77 -21.57
C VAL A 237 3.47 3.68 -22.33
N VAL A 238 2.90 4.40 -23.28
CA VAL A 238 3.58 5.43 -24.04
C VAL A 238 3.11 6.77 -23.49
N ASN A 239 4.03 7.52 -22.87
CA ASN A 239 3.71 8.86 -22.43
C ASN A 239 3.70 9.79 -23.65
N SER A 240 2.57 10.42 -23.93
CA SER A 240 2.47 11.31 -25.09
C SER A 240 3.31 12.56 -24.83
N LEU A 241 4.37 12.74 -25.62
CA LEU A 241 5.23 13.94 -25.56
C LEU A 241 4.45 15.24 -25.88
N ARG A 242 3.27 15.13 -26.48
CA ARG A 242 2.50 16.27 -27.01
C ARG A 242 1.56 16.90 -25.99
N GLU A 243 0.98 16.10 -25.10
CA GLU A 243 0.00 16.57 -24.13
C GLU A 243 0.39 16.12 -22.71
N PRO A 244 0.86 17.04 -21.85
CA PRO A 244 1.21 16.69 -20.48
C PRO A 244 -0.03 16.12 -19.77
N ASN A 245 0.15 14.98 -19.10
CA ASN A 245 -0.86 14.18 -18.39
C ASN A 245 -1.71 13.23 -19.24
N ILE A 246 -1.38 13.00 -20.51
CA ILE A 246 -2.02 11.97 -21.33
C ILE A 246 -1.12 10.73 -21.45
N TYR A 247 -1.62 9.62 -20.93
CA TYR A 247 -0.99 8.30 -21.00
C TYR A 247 -1.69 7.48 -22.08
N GLU A 248 -0.95 7.08 -23.10
CA GLU A 248 -1.44 6.09 -24.07
C GLU A 248 -1.08 4.70 -23.53
N VAL A 249 -2.11 3.91 -23.22
CA VAL A 249 -1.97 2.61 -22.57
C VAL A 249 -2.46 1.53 -23.51
N SER A 250 -1.61 0.53 -23.75
CA SER A 250 -1.89 -0.65 -24.55
C SER A 250 -1.85 -1.89 -23.65
N PHE A 251 -2.94 -2.63 -23.61
CA PHE A 251 -3.11 -3.89 -22.90
C PHE A 251 -3.03 -5.04 -23.90
N GLU A 252 -2.22 -6.04 -23.58
CA GLU A 252 -2.08 -7.26 -24.37
C GLU A 252 -2.33 -8.49 -23.49
N GLY A 253 -3.18 -9.38 -23.99
CA GLY A 253 -3.61 -10.57 -23.30
C GLY A 253 -3.23 -11.85 -24.01
N ASN A 254 -3.18 -12.94 -23.25
CA ASN A 254 -3.01 -14.29 -23.81
C ASN A 254 -4.35 -14.93 -24.23
N ALA A 255 -5.46 -14.28 -23.92
CA ALA A 255 -6.82 -14.66 -24.27
C ALA A 255 -7.62 -13.41 -24.63
N LYS A 256 -8.90 -13.60 -24.96
CA LYS A 256 -9.80 -12.48 -25.27
C LYS A 256 -9.88 -11.53 -24.07
N ILE A 257 -9.66 -10.24 -24.32
CA ILE A 257 -9.80 -9.18 -23.33
C ILE A 257 -11.22 -8.62 -23.40
N ASP A 258 -11.90 -8.50 -22.26
CA ASP A 258 -13.15 -7.74 -22.18
C ASP A 258 -12.84 -6.23 -22.18
N GLY A 259 -12.77 -5.67 -23.38
CA GLY A 259 -12.51 -4.24 -23.57
C GLY A 259 -13.53 -3.33 -22.89
N ASN A 260 -14.82 -3.72 -22.86
CA ASN A 260 -15.86 -2.92 -22.23
C ASN A 260 -15.67 -2.86 -20.71
N ARG A 261 -15.30 -3.99 -20.10
CA ARG A 261 -14.94 -4.06 -18.68
C ARG A 261 -13.73 -3.18 -18.37
N LEU A 262 -12.64 -3.30 -19.14
CA LEU A 262 -11.45 -2.46 -18.96
C LEU A 262 -11.78 -0.96 -19.07
N LYS A 263 -12.56 -0.55 -20.07
CA LYS A 263 -12.98 0.84 -20.24
C LYS A 263 -13.82 1.33 -19.06
N SER A 264 -14.71 0.49 -18.54
CA SER A 264 -15.53 0.80 -17.37
C SER A 264 -14.66 1.01 -16.12
N LEU A 265 -13.70 0.11 -15.87
CA LEU A 265 -12.77 0.21 -14.74
C LEU A 265 -11.86 1.44 -14.86
N ALA A 266 -11.35 1.72 -16.05
CA ALA A 266 -10.55 2.91 -16.29
C ALA A 266 -11.36 4.20 -16.06
N SER A 267 -12.62 4.24 -16.50
CA SER A 267 -13.51 5.39 -16.26
C SER A 267 -13.91 5.55 -14.79
N GLU A 268 -13.88 4.48 -13.99
CA GLU A 268 -14.12 4.55 -12.54
C GLU A 268 -12.95 5.24 -11.81
N VAL A 269 -11.73 4.99 -12.29
CA VAL A 269 -10.50 5.47 -11.65
C VAL A 269 -10.02 6.81 -12.18
N PHE A 270 -10.13 7.03 -13.48
CA PHE A 270 -9.57 8.17 -14.17
C PHE A 270 -10.67 9.13 -14.63
N SER A 271 -10.44 10.42 -14.42
CA SER A 271 -11.41 11.47 -14.71
C SER A 271 -11.76 11.58 -16.19
N SER A 272 -10.88 11.11 -17.08
CA SER A 272 -11.12 11.12 -18.53
C SER A 272 -10.37 9.98 -19.22
N VAL A 273 -11.13 9.14 -19.92
CA VAL A 273 -10.64 8.08 -20.80
C VAL A 273 -11.12 8.39 -22.22
N SER A 274 -10.20 8.58 -23.15
CA SER A 274 -10.45 8.85 -24.56
C SER A 274 -9.80 7.79 -25.45
N SER A 275 -10.11 7.82 -26.76
CA SER A 275 -9.46 6.97 -27.78
C SER A 275 -9.41 5.47 -27.44
N PHE A 276 -10.53 4.92 -26.96
CA PHE A 276 -10.62 3.50 -26.62
C PHE A 276 -10.79 2.65 -27.89
N SER A 277 -9.92 1.64 -28.05
CA SER A 277 -10.04 0.61 -29.07
C SER A 277 -9.84 -0.78 -28.44
N SER A 278 -10.58 -1.78 -28.92
CA SER A 278 -10.41 -3.16 -28.48
C SER A 278 -10.50 -4.09 -29.67
N SER A 279 -9.53 -4.99 -29.75
CA SER A 279 -9.52 -6.19 -30.60
C SER A 279 -9.56 -7.42 -29.69
N ASP A 280 -9.48 -8.64 -30.23
CA ASP A 280 -9.62 -9.86 -29.44
C ASP A 280 -8.67 -9.91 -28.26
N ASN A 281 -7.36 -9.82 -28.48
CA ASN A 281 -6.34 -9.95 -27.42
C ASN A 281 -5.59 -8.65 -27.12
N LYS A 282 -6.01 -7.52 -27.70
CA LYS A 282 -5.41 -6.20 -27.45
C LYS A 282 -6.46 -5.15 -27.21
N ALA A 283 -6.23 -4.27 -26.24
CA ALA A 283 -7.03 -3.09 -26.02
C ALA A 283 -6.11 -1.88 -25.85
N SER A 284 -6.49 -0.72 -26.37
CA SER A 284 -5.74 0.53 -26.20
C SER A 284 -6.66 1.64 -25.72
N MET A 285 -6.15 2.54 -24.90
CA MET A 285 -6.88 3.73 -24.45
C MET A 285 -5.94 4.88 -24.11
N SER A 286 -6.47 6.09 -24.16
CA SER A 286 -5.79 7.30 -23.74
C SER A 286 -6.38 7.76 -22.40
N ILE A 287 -5.54 7.89 -21.38
CA ILE A 287 -5.94 8.23 -20.01
C ILE A 287 -5.40 9.62 -19.69
N LYS A 288 -6.30 10.54 -19.32
CA LYS A 288 -5.93 11.88 -18.86
C LYS A 288 -6.09 12.00 -17.35
N ILE A 289 -5.01 12.39 -16.68
CA ILE A 289 -5.00 12.64 -15.23
C ILE A 289 -5.19 14.13 -14.96
N THR A 290 -6.16 14.46 -14.13
CA THR A 290 -6.50 15.84 -13.75
C THR A 290 -6.31 16.06 -12.25
N GLY A 291 -6.05 17.31 -11.86
CA GLY A 291 -6.01 17.71 -10.44
C GLY A 291 -4.70 17.37 -9.70
N LEU A 292 -3.68 16.84 -10.39
CA LEU A 292 -2.35 16.61 -9.84
C LEU A 292 -1.28 17.21 -10.75
N PRO A 293 -0.16 17.71 -10.20
CA PRO A 293 0.94 18.24 -11.00
C PRO A 293 1.62 17.10 -11.79
N LEU A 294 2.05 17.40 -13.02
CA LEU A 294 2.80 16.44 -13.85
C LEU A 294 4.15 16.10 -13.23
N GLU A 295 4.86 17.14 -12.80
CA GLU A 295 6.17 17.03 -12.16
C GLU A 295 6.13 17.62 -10.76
N ASN A 296 6.88 17.00 -9.84
CA ASN A 296 7.27 17.59 -8.59
C ASN A 296 8.19 18.79 -8.87
N SER A 297 7.67 20.00 -8.65
CA SER A 297 8.41 21.24 -8.89
C SER A 297 9.60 21.46 -7.95
N LYS A 298 9.64 20.75 -6.80
CA LYS A 298 10.66 20.91 -5.75
C LYS A 298 11.09 19.54 -5.22
N PRO A 299 11.79 18.73 -6.03
CA PRO A 299 12.32 17.46 -5.55
C PRO A 299 13.30 17.70 -4.39
N LEU A 300 13.14 16.92 -3.33
CA LEU A 300 14.06 16.92 -2.20
C LEU A 300 15.43 16.39 -2.65
N PRO A 301 16.54 16.87 -2.06
CA PRO A 301 17.85 16.27 -2.30
C PRO A 301 17.84 14.81 -1.82
N LEU A 302 18.51 13.93 -2.57
CA LEU A 302 18.68 12.54 -2.15
C LEU A 302 19.49 12.50 -0.84
N PRO A 303 19.08 11.69 0.16
CA PRO A 303 19.78 11.60 1.43
C PRO A 303 21.12 10.88 1.34
N VAL A 304 21.30 10.02 0.32
CA VAL A 304 22.48 9.22 0.02
C VAL A 304 22.70 9.17 -1.50
N THR A 305 23.69 8.42 -1.97
CA THR A 305 23.87 8.19 -3.41
C THR A 305 22.65 7.49 -4.02
N LEU A 306 22.36 7.71 -5.30
CA LEU A 306 21.24 7.07 -5.97
C LEU A 306 21.26 5.54 -5.84
N TYR A 307 22.43 4.95 -6.07
CA TYR A 307 22.62 3.50 -5.98
C TYR A 307 22.29 2.95 -4.57
N GLU A 308 22.78 3.63 -3.52
CA GLU A 308 22.48 3.22 -2.16
C GLU A 308 21.00 3.43 -1.79
N PHE A 309 20.41 4.53 -2.28
CA PHE A 309 18.99 4.81 -2.09
C PHE A 309 18.11 3.77 -2.78
N SER A 310 18.39 3.43 -4.04
CA SER A 310 17.62 2.44 -4.81
C SER A 310 17.73 1.05 -4.22
N ALA A 311 18.92 0.64 -3.75
CA ALA A 311 19.13 -0.62 -3.05
C ALA A 311 18.31 -0.71 -1.76
N ARG A 312 18.33 0.34 -0.92
CA ARG A 312 17.52 0.39 0.32
C ARG A 312 16.03 0.41 0.03
N ALA A 313 15.59 1.18 -0.95
CA ALA A 313 14.17 1.22 -1.34
C ALA A 313 13.71 -0.14 -1.87
N ALA A 314 14.57 -0.85 -2.60
CA ALA A 314 14.30 -2.18 -3.11
C ALA A 314 14.19 -3.22 -1.97
N GLU A 315 15.10 -3.18 -1.00
CA GLU A 315 15.07 -4.03 0.20
C GLU A 315 13.82 -3.75 1.05
N ASP A 316 13.52 -2.49 1.35
CA ASP A 316 12.35 -2.06 2.13
C ASP A 316 11.02 -2.54 1.53
N CYS A 317 10.96 -2.67 0.20
CA CYS A 317 9.73 -2.95 -0.53
C CYS A 317 9.65 -4.38 -1.08
N ASP A 318 10.66 -5.22 -0.89
CA ASP A 318 10.78 -6.55 -1.53
C ASP A 318 10.77 -6.48 -3.07
N VAL A 319 11.54 -5.56 -3.65
CA VAL A 319 11.72 -5.41 -5.11
C VAL A 319 13.08 -5.96 -5.54
N MET A 320 13.12 -6.70 -6.65
CA MET A 320 14.37 -7.12 -7.27
C MET A 320 14.70 -6.20 -8.45
N ILE A 321 15.85 -5.50 -8.40
CA ILE A 321 16.35 -4.70 -9.51
C ILE A 321 17.20 -5.59 -10.42
N ASN A 322 16.77 -5.81 -11.66
CA ASN A 322 17.46 -6.65 -12.65
C ASN A 322 18.52 -5.88 -13.43
N SER A 323 18.23 -4.62 -13.77
CA SER A 323 19.14 -3.75 -14.49
C SER A 323 18.87 -2.28 -14.17
N GLU A 324 19.92 -1.48 -14.28
CA GLU A 324 19.88 -0.04 -14.07
C GLU A 324 20.68 0.64 -15.18
N SER A 325 20.15 1.72 -15.74
CA SER A 325 20.87 2.56 -16.69
C SER A 325 20.48 4.02 -16.49
N SER A 326 21.43 4.94 -16.70
CA SER A 326 21.20 6.38 -16.57
C SER A 326 21.45 7.07 -17.89
N ALA A 327 20.55 7.99 -18.26
CA ALA A 327 20.67 8.84 -19.44
C ALA A 327 20.47 10.30 -19.04
N SER A 328 21.40 11.17 -19.42
CA SER A 328 21.24 12.62 -19.25
C SER A 328 20.12 13.13 -20.17
N LYS A 329 19.19 13.91 -19.63
CA LYS A 329 18.08 14.52 -20.38
C LYS A 329 18.30 16.02 -20.66
N GLY A 330 19.49 16.54 -20.34
CA GLY A 330 19.75 17.98 -20.36
C GLY A 330 19.06 18.72 -19.21
N GLY A 331 19.37 20.00 -19.03
CA GLY A 331 18.75 20.83 -17.99
C GLY A 331 19.02 20.37 -16.55
N GLY A 332 20.11 19.64 -16.31
CA GLY A 332 20.43 19.06 -15.00
C GLY A 332 19.46 17.96 -14.56
N LYS A 333 18.74 17.33 -15.51
CA LYS A 333 17.87 16.17 -15.25
C LYS A 333 18.55 14.88 -15.73
N VAL A 334 18.45 13.83 -14.92
CA VAL A 334 18.92 12.48 -15.25
C VAL A 334 17.72 11.53 -15.24
N ALA A 335 17.55 10.78 -16.33
CA ALA A 335 16.58 9.70 -16.42
C ALA A 335 17.26 8.38 -16.05
N ASN A 336 16.78 7.74 -14.99
CA ASN A 336 17.27 6.44 -14.54
C ASN A 336 16.23 5.38 -14.90
N ASN A 337 16.60 4.46 -15.78
CA ASN A 337 15.74 3.36 -16.19
C ASN A 337 16.09 2.14 -15.35
N TYR A 338 15.07 1.55 -14.74
CA TYR A 338 15.16 0.31 -13.96
C TYR A 338 14.31 -0.75 -14.63
N SER A 339 14.86 -1.94 -14.78
CA SER A 339 14.06 -3.14 -15.00
C SER A 339 13.95 -3.86 -13.66
N VAL A 340 12.74 -3.96 -13.11
CA VAL A 340 12.49 -4.53 -11.78
C VAL A 340 11.57 -5.74 -11.87
N THR A 341 11.62 -6.60 -10.87
CA THR A 341 10.69 -7.71 -10.68
C THR A 341 10.04 -7.61 -9.32
N VAL A 342 8.71 -7.65 -9.31
CA VAL A 342 7.88 -7.55 -8.11
C VAL A 342 6.90 -8.71 -8.06
N LYS A 343 6.50 -9.11 -6.85
CA LYS A 343 5.45 -10.12 -6.68
C LYS A 343 4.05 -9.57 -6.93
N TYR A 344 3.85 -8.29 -6.61
CA TYR A 344 2.57 -7.61 -6.68
C TYR A 344 2.76 -6.17 -7.17
N LEU A 345 1.75 -5.59 -7.84
CA LEU A 345 1.83 -4.20 -8.31
C LEU A 345 1.81 -3.18 -7.17
N ASN A 346 1.18 -3.50 -6.04
CA ASN A 346 1.24 -2.64 -4.85
C ASN A 346 2.68 -2.48 -4.31
N VAL A 347 3.51 -3.52 -4.45
CA VAL A 347 4.93 -3.49 -4.10
C VAL A 347 5.70 -2.55 -5.03
N LEU A 348 5.42 -2.60 -6.34
CA LEU A 348 5.97 -1.63 -7.30
C LEU A 348 5.57 -0.20 -6.93
N ASN A 349 4.30 0.02 -6.63
CA ASN A 349 3.80 1.35 -6.29
C ASN A 349 4.44 1.91 -5.02
N LYS A 350 4.60 1.08 -3.97
CA LYS A 350 5.36 1.46 -2.76
C LYS A 350 6.81 1.83 -3.08
N PHE A 351 7.48 1.03 -3.91
CA PHE A 351 8.84 1.33 -4.36
C PHE A 351 8.90 2.68 -5.08
N LEU A 352 8.01 2.94 -6.05
CA LEU A 352 7.95 4.21 -6.77
C LEU A 352 7.59 5.39 -5.85
N ARG A 353 6.74 5.18 -4.85
CA ARG A 353 6.41 6.22 -3.85
C ARG A 353 7.61 6.64 -3.02
N LYS A 354 8.58 5.75 -2.75
CA LYS A 354 9.84 6.13 -2.09
C LYS A 354 10.62 7.16 -2.91
N PHE A 355 10.56 7.09 -4.25
CA PHE A 355 11.23 8.05 -5.14
C PHE A 355 10.44 9.34 -5.36
N SER A 356 9.11 9.32 -5.25
CA SER A 356 8.23 10.47 -5.55
C SER A 356 8.70 11.80 -4.91
N PRO A 357 9.10 11.87 -3.61
CA PRO A 357 9.61 13.10 -3.01
C PRO A 357 10.93 13.63 -3.59
N TYR A 358 11.77 12.76 -4.15
CA TYR A 358 13.13 13.05 -4.61
C TYR A 358 13.24 13.15 -6.14
N SER A 359 12.20 12.73 -6.86
CA SER A 359 12.13 12.74 -8.32
C SER A 359 11.27 13.91 -8.82
N TYR A 360 11.55 14.38 -10.04
CA TYR A 360 10.62 15.25 -10.78
C TYR A 360 9.38 14.46 -11.17
N SER A 361 9.55 13.25 -11.69
CA SER A 361 8.47 12.36 -12.10
C SER A 361 9.01 10.96 -12.32
N TYR A 362 8.11 10.00 -12.52
CA TYR A 362 8.47 8.68 -13.03
C TYR A 362 7.43 8.19 -14.03
N SER A 363 7.80 7.22 -14.85
CA SER A 363 6.90 6.52 -15.76
C SER A 363 7.06 5.02 -15.61
N ILE A 364 5.94 4.32 -15.55
CA ILE A 364 5.89 2.88 -15.78
C ILE A 364 5.78 2.74 -17.29
N ASN A 365 6.83 2.24 -17.95
CA ASN A 365 6.86 2.12 -19.42
C ASN A 365 6.25 0.78 -19.85
N ARG A 366 6.54 -0.28 -19.09
CA ARG A 366 6.05 -1.63 -19.38
C ARG A 366 5.82 -2.40 -18.10
N VAL A 367 4.76 -3.20 -18.07
CA VAL A 367 4.47 -4.22 -17.06
C VAL A 367 4.20 -5.52 -17.80
N THR A 368 4.91 -6.59 -17.49
CA THR A 368 4.69 -7.91 -18.08
C THR A 368 4.57 -8.94 -16.96
N ALA A 369 3.44 -9.64 -16.93
CA ALA A 369 3.22 -10.76 -16.05
C ALA A 369 4.06 -11.95 -16.54
N ASP A 370 4.94 -12.43 -15.68
CA ASP A 370 5.75 -13.62 -15.87
C ASP A 370 5.37 -14.68 -14.83
N TYR A 371 5.48 -15.95 -15.20
CA TYR A 371 5.03 -17.07 -14.38
C TYR A 371 6.25 -17.87 -13.94
N LEU A 372 6.50 -17.92 -12.63
CA LEU A 372 7.58 -18.72 -12.07
C LEU A 372 7.05 -20.10 -11.70
N GLY A 373 7.47 -21.12 -12.45
CA GLY A 373 7.26 -22.53 -12.10
C GLY A 373 6.25 -23.28 -12.97
N ILE A 374 6.19 -24.59 -12.75
CA ILE A 374 5.26 -25.52 -13.40
C ILE A 374 3.85 -25.35 -12.80
N ASP A 375 3.78 -25.00 -11.51
CA ASP A 375 2.55 -24.66 -10.82
C ASP A 375 2.27 -23.17 -11.06
N THR A 376 1.29 -22.88 -11.92
CA THR A 376 0.91 -21.53 -12.42
C THR A 376 0.38 -20.57 -11.35
N SER A 377 0.60 -20.85 -10.06
CA SER A 377 0.04 -20.10 -8.94
C SER A 377 0.82 -18.82 -8.59
N MET A 378 2.08 -18.68 -9.03
CA MET A 378 2.89 -17.52 -8.71
C MET A 378 3.17 -16.67 -9.94
N VAL A 379 2.43 -15.55 -10.05
CA VAL A 379 2.71 -14.48 -11.01
C VAL A 379 3.72 -13.53 -10.38
N VAL A 380 4.76 -13.21 -11.13
CA VAL A 380 5.63 -12.06 -10.85
C VAL A 380 5.48 -11.06 -11.99
N TYR A 381 5.68 -9.78 -11.70
CA TYR A 381 5.61 -8.73 -12.70
C TYR A 381 7.01 -8.22 -12.98
N LYS A 382 7.42 -8.30 -14.24
CA LYS A 382 8.60 -7.61 -14.76
C LYS A 382 8.17 -6.23 -15.21
N CYS A 383 8.80 -5.20 -14.67
CA CYS A 383 8.40 -3.82 -14.90
C CYS A 383 9.60 -3.00 -15.36
N ASP A 384 9.43 -2.28 -16.46
CA ASP A 384 10.40 -1.30 -16.92
C ASP A 384 9.90 0.08 -16.53
N VAL A 385 10.66 0.76 -15.67
CA VAL A 385 10.31 2.08 -15.12
C VAL A 385 11.41 3.09 -15.37
N THR A 386 11.04 4.34 -15.64
CA THR A 386 11.98 5.46 -15.74
C THR A 386 11.70 6.44 -14.61
N ILE A 387 12.73 6.82 -13.87
CA ILE A 387 12.67 7.81 -12.80
C ILE A 387 13.49 9.03 -13.21
N LEU A 388 12.84 10.19 -13.33
CA LEU A 388 13.45 11.44 -13.71
C LEU A 388 13.86 12.22 -12.46
N MET A 389 15.15 12.41 -12.26
CA MET A 389 15.69 13.04 -11.06
C MET A 389 16.55 14.26 -11.39
N LYS A 390 16.85 15.04 -10.36
CA LYS A 390 17.85 16.10 -10.42
C LYS A 390 19.25 15.48 -10.40
N GLN A 391 20.14 15.97 -11.26
CA GLN A 391 21.53 15.55 -11.34
C GLN A 391 22.30 15.91 -10.06
#